data_AF-A0A955ECK5-F1
#
_entry.id   AF-A0A955ECK5-F1
#
_cell.length_a   1.000
_cell.length_b   1.000
_cell.length_c   1.000
_cell.angle_alpha   90.00
_cell.angle_beta   90.00
_cell.angle_gamma   90.00
#
_symmetry.space_group_name_H-M   'P 1'
#
loop_
_entity.id
_entity.type
_entity.pdbx_description
1 polymer ?
#
loop_
_entity_poly.entity_id
_entity_poly.type
_entity_poly.pdbx_seq_one_letter_code
_entity_poly.pdbx_strand_id
1 'polypeptide(L)' 'AGYEVVWRETSSPVWQESKDVGDVVEATIDLSKDNWFFGVRAYDREGYRSPVAFPLPARE' A
#
# COMPACT_ATOMS: atom_id res chain seq x y z
N ALA A 1 4.30 11.65 9.27
CA ALA A 1 4.62 10.23 9.47
C ALA A 1 3.33 9.45 9.48
N GLY A 2 3.29 8.34 8.76
CA GLY A 2 2.08 7.54 8.58
C GLY A 2 2.33 6.44 7.55
N TYR A 3 1.25 5.88 7.03
CA TYR A 3 1.29 4.80 6.06
C TYR A 3 0.62 5.21 4.75
N GLU A 4 1.17 4.71 3.65
CA GLU A 4 0.61 4.81 2.31
C GLU A 4 0.33 3.40 1.80
N VAL A 5 -0.86 3.16 1.27
CA VAL A 5 -1.17 1.95 0.49
C VAL A 5 -0.82 2.23 -0.96
N VAL A 6 -0.05 1.36 -1.59
CA VAL A 6 0.34 1.44 -2.99
C VAL A 6 -0.27 0.29 -3.77
N TRP A 7 -0.61 0.52 -5.03
CA TRP A 7 -1.09 -0.54 -5.91
C TRP A 7 -0.54 -0.43 -7.34
N ARG A 8 -0.56 -1.57 -8.03
CA ARG A 8 -0.14 -1.71 -9.42
C ARG A 8 -0.93 -2.79 -10.12
N GLU A 9 -1.08 -2.64 -11.43
CA GLU A 9 -1.63 -3.68 -12.29
C GLU A 9 -0.77 -4.93 -12.22
N THR A 10 -1.38 -6.09 -12.44
CA THR A 10 -0.69 -7.39 -12.38
C THR A 10 0.41 -7.55 -13.43
N SER A 11 0.32 -6.80 -14.53
CA SER A 11 1.30 -6.74 -15.61
C SER A 11 2.38 -5.69 -15.41
N SER A 12 2.21 -4.76 -14.46
CA SER A 12 3.12 -3.62 -14.31
C SER A 12 4.30 -3.96 -13.39
N PRO A 13 5.55 -3.68 -13.80
CA PRO A 13 6.72 -3.89 -12.96
C PRO A 13 6.86 -2.80 -11.87
N VAL A 14 6.15 -1.68 -11.98
CA VAL A 14 6.29 -0.50 -11.11
C VAL A 14 5.00 -0.21 -10.33
N TRP A 15 5.13 0.38 -9.15
CA TRP A 15 3.97 0.92 -8.41
C TRP A 15 3.40 2.11 -9.19
N GLN A 16 2.09 2.08 -9.47
CA GLN A 16 1.44 3.08 -10.32
C GLN A 16 0.72 4.13 -9.49
N GLU A 17 0.07 3.71 -8.41
CA GLU A 17 -0.78 4.56 -7.61
C GLU A 17 -0.54 4.36 -6.11
N SER A 18 -0.93 5.38 -5.33
CA SER A 18 -0.81 5.37 -3.89
C SER A 18 -1.89 6.20 -3.21
N LYS A 19 -2.35 5.74 -2.05
CA LYS A 19 -3.25 6.47 -1.15
C LYS A 19 -2.61 6.61 0.21
N ASP A 20 -2.46 7.84 0.68
CA ASP A 20 -2.12 8.11 2.07
C ASP A 20 -3.31 7.68 2.95
N VAL A 21 -3.04 6.83 3.93
CA VAL A 21 -4.02 6.39 4.93
C VAL A 21 -3.72 6.99 6.31
N GLY A 22 -2.64 7.76 6.44
CA GLY A 22 -2.23 8.38 7.70
C GLY A 22 -1.68 7.37 8.71
N ASP A 23 -1.65 7.76 9.98
CA ASP A 23 -1.16 6.92 11.08
C ASP A 23 -2.29 6.03 11.62
N VAL A 24 -2.71 5.07 10.80
CA VAL A 24 -3.76 4.10 11.13
C VAL A 24 -3.24 2.67 11.03
N VAL A 25 -3.82 1.77 11.82
CA VAL A 25 -3.51 0.33 11.79
C VAL A 25 -4.39 -0.45 10.83
N GLU A 26 -5.50 0.14 10.38
CA GLU A 26 -6.45 -0.45 9.44
C GLU A 26 -6.93 0.60 8.44
N ALA A 27 -7.02 0.21 7.16
CA ALA A 27 -7.54 1.05 6.10
C ALA A 27 -8.28 0.21 5.07
N THR A 28 -9.37 0.76 4.52
CA THR A 28 -10.15 0.12 3.45
C THR A 28 -9.92 0.85 2.13
N ILE A 29 -9.66 0.08 1.07
CA ILE A 29 -9.48 0.58 -0.30
C ILE A 29 -10.57 -0.01 -1.18
N ASP A 30 -11.27 0.83 -1.92
CA ASP A 30 -12.35 0.43 -2.84
C ASP A 30 -11.77 -0.02 -4.19
N LEU A 31 -10.92 -1.05 -4.15
CA LEU A 31 -10.31 -1.67 -5.34
C LEU A 31 -10.33 -3.19 -5.20
N SER A 32 -10.63 -3.88 -6.31
CA SER A 32 -10.63 -5.34 -6.32
C SER A 32 -9.20 -5.90 -6.23
N LYS A 33 -9.00 -6.86 -5.33
CA LYS A 33 -7.74 -7.60 -5.15
C LYS A 33 -7.38 -8.46 -6.36
N ASP A 34 -8.35 -8.82 -7.19
CA ASP A 34 -8.12 -9.67 -8.36
C ASP A 34 -7.41 -8.93 -9.50
N ASN A 35 -7.61 -7.61 -9.58
CA ASN A 35 -7.09 -6.79 -10.68
C ASN A 35 -5.77 -6.08 -10.32
N TRP A 36 -5.44 -5.99 -9.03
CA TRP A 36 -4.36 -5.15 -8.52
C TRP A 36 -3.51 -5.88 -7.49
N PHE A 37 -2.20 -5.67 -7.57
CA PHE A 37 -1.30 -5.96 -6.46
C PHE A 37 -1.29 -4.80 -5.48
N PHE A 38 -1.34 -5.11 -4.19
CA PHE A 38 -1.31 -4.14 -3.10
C PHE A 38 0.00 -4.25 -2.33
N GLY A 39 0.43 -3.12 -1.78
CA GLY A 39 1.54 -3.02 -0.85
C GLY A 39 1.31 -1.89 0.14
N VAL A 40 2.01 -1.92 1.27
CA VAL A 40 1.98 -0.86 2.28
C VAL A 40 3.40 -0.36 2.51
N ARG A 41 3.58 0.95 2.62
CA ARG A 41 4.86 1.56 3.02
C ARG A 41 4.64 2.64 4.05
N ALA A 42 5.62 2.85 4.91
CA ALA A 42 5.62 3.94 5.88
C ALA A 42 6.32 5.17 5.28
N TYR A 43 5.93 6.35 5.75
CA TYR A 43 6.66 7.59 5.48
C TYR A 43 6.90 8.40 6.77
N ASP A 44 7.98 9.17 6.78
CA ASP A 44 8.33 10.09 7.86
C ASP A 44 7.66 11.49 7.69
N ARG A 45 7.71 12.37 8.70
CA ARG A 45 7.24 13.77 8.64
C ARG A 45 7.91 14.59 7.53
N GLU A 46 9.12 14.25 7.12
CA GLU A 46 9.87 14.87 6.01
C GLU A 46 9.52 14.23 4.64
N GLY A 47 8.72 13.17 4.62
CA GLY A 47 8.23 12.53 3.39
C GLY A 47 9.12 11.42 2.82
N TYR A 48 10.16 11.00 3.53
CA TYR A 48 10.96 9.82 3.17
C TYR A 48 10.13 8.55 3.32
N ARG A 49 10.23 7.64 2.33
CA ARG A 49 9.40 6.44 2.23
C ARG A 49 10.21 5.18 2.43
N SER A 50 9.66 4.24 3.19
CA SER A 50 10.23 2.91 3.36
C SER A 50 10.06 2.07 2.09
N PRO A 51 10.78 0.94 1.99
CA PRO A 51 10.43 -0.13 1.07
C PRO A 51 8.97 -0.56 1.26
N VAL A 52 8.35 -1.03 0.18
CA VAL A 52 6.98 -1.54 0.19
C VAL A 52 6.96 -2.95 0.75
N ALA A 53 6.11 -3.17 1.75
CA ALA A 53 5.77 -4.48 2.28
C ALA A 53 4.53 -5.02 1.58
N PHE A 54 4.56 -6.31 1.21
CA PHE A 54 3.38 -6.98 0.67
C PHE A 54 2.48 -7.47 1.81
N PRO A 55 1.14 -7.31 1.68
CA PRO A 55 0.22 -7.86 2.65
C PRO A 55 0.27 -9.39 2.60
N LEU A 56 0.44 -10.00 3.76
CA LEU A 56 0.29 -11.44 3.90
C LEU A 56 -1.21 -11.78 3.94
N PRO A 57 -1.61 -12.96 3.43
CA PRO A 57 -2.97 -13.44 3.65
C PRO A 57 -3.22 -13.49 5.16
N ALA A 58 -4.33 -12.88 5.61
CA ALA A 58 -4.77 -13.05 6.98
C ALA A 58 -4.99 -14.55 7.22
N ARG A 59 -4.33 -15.09 8.24
CA ARG A 59 -4.68 -16.41 8.76
C ARG A 59 -5.86 -16.20 9.69
N GLU A 60 -6.96 -16.85 9.35
CA GLU A 60 -8.15 -17.02 10.19
C GLU A 60 -7.87 -17.92 11.40
#